data_AF-A0A093HQ72-F1
#
_entry.id   AF-A0A093HQ72-F1
#
_cell.length_a   1.000
_cell.length_b   1.000
_cell.length_c   1.000
_cell.angle_alpha   90.00
_cell.angle_beta   90.00
_cell.angle_gamma   90.00
#
_symmetry.space_group_name_H-M   'P 1'
#
loop_
_entity.id
_entity.type
_entity.pdbx_description
1 polymer ?
#
loop_
_entity_poly.entity_id
_entity_poly.type
_entity_poly.pdbx_seq_one_letter_code
_entity_poly.pdbx_strand_id
1 'polypeptide(L)'
;MWSVVGQVFSGSDRMLLEPLQSVGESLKWEKQKEEEWFGSSQRMEPVSTWSPRFWKKDLEEKLIKYMTAQLPPFDSASNTDETALKQHLSQLEMMFLPSLEHKSGFFKEAGLLVMYSRCCHACLSSHLSTLTDNDHVSFSQCLLVYEWCLKVYKSGNRTLLGPRQTPHHSLSLDAQCLVWIILKTEEKLLAVTQKEVGEALKEAFDIRKNPCSSAAVIQVLMEKAEAAQRISESLRERVGAVCLEECLSFLE
;
A
#
# COMPACT_ATOMS: atom_id res chain seq x y z
N MET A 1 -7.79 18.41 -20.01
CA MET A 1 -7.11 17.34 -19.22
C MET A 1 -7.73 17.13 -17.84
N TRP A 2 -7.64 18.07 -16.89
CA TRP A 2 -8.11 17.84 -15.51
C TRP A 2 -9.60 17.55 -15.33
N SER A 3 -10.47 18.28 -16.03
CA SER A 3 -11.92 18.05 -15.98
C SER A 3 -12.27 16.63 -16.44
N VAL A 4 -11.64 16.17 -17.52
CA VAL A 4 -11.83 14.84 -18.09
C VAL A 4 -11.49 13.74 -17.10
N VAL A 5 -10.32 13.83 -16.46
CA VAL A 5 -9.86 12.83 -15.50
C VAL A 5 -10.79 12.80 -14.28
N GLY A 6 -11.21 13.96 -13.78
CA GLY A 6 -12.19 14.03 -12.70
C GLY A 6 -13.53 13.38 -13.06
N GLN A 7 -14.01 13.59 -14.29
CA GLN A 7 -15.25 12.99 -14.78
C GLN A 7 -15.18 11.45 -14.84
N VAL A 8 -14.01 10.88 -15.17
CA VAL A 8 -13.81 9.41 -15.23
C VAL A 8 -13.97 8.80 -13.83
N PHE A 9 -13.62 9.54 -12.78
CA PHE A 9 -13.82 9.10 -11.40
C PHE A 9 -15.22 9.38 -10.85
N SER A 10 -15.95 10.37 -11.39
CA SER A 10 -17.30 10.74 -10.94
C SER A 10 -18.44 9.95 -11.61
N GLY A 11 -18.14 8.95 -12.46
CA GLY A 11 -19.09 7.89 -12.82
C GLY A 11 -19.92 8.06 -14.09
N SER A 12 -19.51 8.87 -15.08
CA SER A 12 -20.17 8.84 -16.41
C SER A 12 -19.40 7.92 -17.38
N ASP A 13 -19.59 6.61 -17.23
CA ASP A 13 -18.80 5.56 -17.90
C ASP A 13 -18.86 5.56 -19.44
N ARG A 14 -19.81 6.27 -20.07
CA ARG A 14 -20.04 6.16 -21.52
C ARG A 14 -19.59 7.35 -22.36
N MET A 15 -19.07 8.44 -21.77
CA MET A 15 -18.76 9.68 -22.51
C MET A 15 -17.31 10.17 -22.40
N LEU A 16 -16.39 9.39 -21.83
CA LEU A 16 -15.09 9.91 -21.39
C LEU A 16 -13.86 9.23 -22.00
N LEU A 17 -14.03 8.20 -22.83
CA LEU A 17 -12.90 7.49 -23.44
C LEU A 17 -12.12 8.38 -24.43
N GLU A 18 -12.81 9.01 -25.39
CA GLU A 18 -12.19 9.93 -26.35
C GLU A 18 -11.44 11.09 -25.66
N PRO A 19 -12.06 11.81 -24.69
CA PRO A 19 -11.33 12.79 -23.90
C PRO A 19 -10.11 12.22 -23.16
N LEU A 20 -10.18 11.01 -22.61
CA LEU A 20 -9.08 10.38 -21.88
C LEU A 20 -7.95 9.92 -22.82
N GLN A 21 -8.28 9.46 -24.03
CA GLN A 21 -7.33 9.15 -25.10
C GLN A 21 -6.54 10.40 -25.51
N SER A 22 -7.22 11.56 -25.67
CA SER A 22 -6.55 12.83 -25.94
C SER A 22 -5.56 13.22 -24.84
N VAL A 23 -5.85 12.89 -23.57
CA VAL A 23 -4.90 13.05 -22.46
C VAL A 23 -3.69 12.11 -22.65
N GLY A 24 -3.92 10.84 -22.98
CA GLY A 24 -2.85 9.89 -23.28
C GLY A 24 -1.94 10.34 -24.43
N GLU A 25 -2.51 10.85 -25.51
CA GLU A 25 -1.76 11.39 -26.66
C GLU A 25 -0.94 12.63 -26.27
N SER A 26 -1.52 13.52 -25.47
CA SER A 26 -0.82 14.72 -24.97
C SER A 26 0.42 14.35 -24.13
N LEU A 27 0.32 13.32 -23.28
CA LEU A 27 1.45 12.83 -22.50
C LEU A 27 2.52 12.13 -23.35
N LYS A 28 2.11 11.42 -24.41
CA LYS A 28 3.07 10.83 -25.37
C LYS A 28 3.85 11.92 -26.09
N TRP A 29 3.15 12.95 -26.58
CA TRP A 29 3.77 14.12 -27.20
C TRP A 29 4.72 14.83 -26.23
N GLU A 30 4.30 15.00 -24.97
CA GLU A 30 5.10 15.61 -23.91
C GLU A 30 6.39 14.81 -23.64
N LYS A 31 6.30 13.49 -23.52
CA LYS A 31 7.46 12.60 -23.34
C LYS A 31 8.44 12.71 -24.52
N GLN A 32 7.93 12.77 -25.75
CA GLN A 32 8.77 12.95 -26.93
C GLN A 32 9.48 14.31 -26.91
N LYS A 33 8.78 15.39 -26.50
CA LYS A 33 9.38 16.73 -26.39
C LYS A 33 10.42 16.80 -25.28
N GLU A 34 10.19 16.10 -24.18
CA GLU A 34 11.17 15.94 -23.10
C GLU A 34 12.46 15.27 -23.62
N GLU A 35 12.33 14.16 -24.36
CA GLU A 35 13.47 13.44 -24.95
C GLU A 35 14.21 14.27 -26.03
N GLU A 36 13.49 15.00 -26.88
CA GLU A 36 14.08 15.94 -27.86
C GLU A 36 14.86 17.07 -27.18
N TRP A 37 14.33 17.62 -26.08
CA TRP A 37 14.96 18.69 -25.32
C TRP A 37 16.24 18.23 -24.61
N PHE A 38 16.20 17.06 -23.96
CA PHE A 38 17.38 16.49 -23.28
C PHE A 38 18.42 15.91 -24.26
N GLY A 39 18.00 15.46 -25.44
CA GLY A 39 18.91 15.00 -26.50
C GLY A 39 19.61 16.15 -27.23
N SER A 40 18.99 17.33 -27.30
CA SER A 40 19.56 18.53 -27.93
C SER A 40 20.48 19.34 -27.02
N SER A 41 20.50 19.06 -25.71
CA SER A 41 21.37 19.76 -24.74
C SER A 41 22.87 19.54 -24.96
N GLN A 42 23.26 18.63 -25.86
CA GLN A 42 24.65 18.46 -26.33
C GLN A 42 25.06 19.43 -27.46
N ARG A 43 24.13 20.21 -28.06
CA ARG A 43 24.44 21.24 -29.08
C ARG A 43 24.11 22.64 -28.56
N MET A 44 25.15 23.30 -28.05
CA MET A 44 25.40 24.74 -27.84
C MET A 44 24.25 25.77 -27.69
N GLU A 45 24.50 26.60 -26.67
CA GLU A 45 24.09 28.00 -26.39
C GLU A 45 22.79 28.30 -25.60
N PRO A 46 22.87 29.26 -24.65
CA PRO A 46 21.91 29.41 -23.57
C PRO A 46 20.74 30.27 -24.02
N VAL A 47 19.68 29.63 -24.52
CA VAL A 47 18.46 30.36 -24.89
C VAL A 47 17.26 29.83 -24.12
N SER A 48 16.68 30.75 -23.34
CA SER A 48 15.42 30.68 -22.59
C SER A 48 15.43 30.03 -21.21
N THR A 49 15.03 30.82 -20.21
CA THR A 49 14.54 30.40 -18.87
C THR A 49 13.16 29.71 -18.92
N TRP A 50 12.61 29.52 -20.13
CA TRP A 50 11.36 28.83 -20.35
C TRP A 50 11.60 27.31 -20.24
N SER A 51 11.24 26.75 -19.08
CA SER A 51 11.10 25.30 -18.91
C SER A 51 9.71 24.89 -19.39
N PRO A 52 9.59 23.87 -20.25
CA PRO A 52 8.32 23.19 -20.45
C PRO A 52 7.80 22.75 -19.08
N ARG A 53 6.53 23.05 -18.77
CA ARG A 53 5.87 22.47 -17.59
C ARG A 53 5.36 21.09 -17.98
N PHE A 54 6.02 20.06 -17.48
CA PHE A 54 5.60 18.69 -17.71
C PHE A 54 4.38 18.34 -16.84
N TRP A 55 3.24 18.04 -17.45
CA TRP A 55 1.94 17.81 -16.80
C TRP A 55 1.79 16.39 -16.25
N LYS A 56 2.66 15.46 -16.65
CA LYS A 56 2.68 14.07 -16.15
C LYS A 56 2.59 13.99 -14.62
N LYS A 57 3.42 14.75 -13.88
CA LYS A 57 3.45 14.72 -12.41
C LYS A 57 2.18 15.30 -11.81
N ASP A 58 1.70 16.43 -12.33
CA ASP A 58 0.45 17.06 -11.89
C ASP A 58 -0.76 16.12 -12.09
N LEU A 59 -0.74 15.32 -13.16
CA LEU A 59 -1.76 14.32 -13.43
C LEU A 59 -1.72 13.19 -12.41
N GLU A 60 -0.54 12.68 -12.09
CA GLU A 60 -0.38 11.67 -11.04
C GLU A 60 -0.89 12.16 -9.70
N GLU A 61 -0.52 13.38 -9.30
CA GLU A 61 -0.98 13.98 -8.04
C GLU A 61 -2.51 14.13 -7.99
N LYS A 62 -3.13 14.54 -9.11
CA LYS A 62 -4.59 14.61 -9.18
C LYS A 62 -5.24 13.23 -9.15
N LEU A 63 -4.71 12.26 -9.88
CA LEU A 63 -5.21 10.89 -9.84
C LEU A 63 -5.17 10.31 -8.43
N ILE A 64 -4.05 10.49 -7.72
CA ILE A 64 -3.91 10.08 -6.33
C ILE A 64 -4.97 10.78 -5.47
N LYS A 65 -5.12 12.11 -5.56
CA LYS A 65 -6.15 12.84 -4.80
C LYS A 65 -7.58 12.32 -5.05
N TYR A 66 -7.94 12.04 -6.30
CA TYR A 66 -9.25 11.48 -6.64
C TYR A 66 -9.46 10.07 -6.09
N MET A 67 -8.42 9.23 -6.15
CA MET A 67 -8.48 7.88 -5.57
C MET A 67 -8.57 7.95 -4.04
N THR A 68 -7.79 8.81 -3.40
CA THR A 68 -7.82 9.02 -1.94
C THR A 68 -9.19 9.48 -1.47
N ALA A 69 -9.85 10.37 -2.22
CA ALA A 69 -11.21 10.82 -1.88
C ALA A 69 -12.28 9.71 -1.99
N GLN A 70 -12.00 8.60 -2.67
CA GLN A 70 -12.88 7.43 -2.75
C GLN A 70 -12.59 6.39 -1.69
N LEU A 71 -11.51 6.54 -0.91
CA LEU A 71 -11.23 5.65 0.20
C LEU A 71 -12.31 5.83 1.27
N PRO A 72 -12.83 4.73 1.86
CA PRO A 72 -13.67 4.85 3.03
C PRO A 72 -12.86 5.57 4.14
N PRO A 73 -13.45 6.54 4.85
CA PRO A 73 -12.79 7.16 5.99
C PRO A 73 -12.58 6.10 7.08
N PHE A 74 -11.41 6.14 7.71
CA PHE A 74 -11.13 5.34 8.90
C PHE A 74 -11.17 6.24 10.14
N ASP A 75 -12.36 6.41 10.71
CA ASP A 75 -12.55 7.15 11.94
C ASP A 75 -12.31 6.20 13.13
N SER A 76 -11.05 6.06 13.52
CA SER A 76 -10.68 5.35 14.75
C SER A 76 -11.16 6.16 15.95
N ALA A 77 -12.32 5.81 16.52
CA ALA A 77 -12.81 6.39 17.77
C ALA A 77 -11.99 5.95 18.99
N SER A 78 -11.26 4.84 18.88
CA SER A 78 -10.23 4.41 19.82
C SER A 78 -9.11 3.68 19.09
N ASN A 79 -7.88 3.91 19.56
CA ASN A 79 -6.61 3.31 19.17
C ASN A 79 -6.52 1.78 19.37
N THR A 80 -7.61 1.10 19.71
CA THR A 80 -7.65 -0.33 20.08
C THR A 80 -8.69 -1.16 19.33
N ASP A 81 -9.45 -0.58 18.40
CA ASP A 81 -10.56 -1.31 17.79
C ASP A 81 -10.11 -2.18 16.58
N GLU A 82 -9.64 -3.41 16.87
CA GLU A 82 -9.35 -4.43 15.85
C GLU A 82 -10.58 -4.76 14.98
N THR A 83 -11.79 -4.67 15.54
CA THR A 83 -13.03 -4.93 14.81
C THR A 83 -13.30 -3.84 13.78
N ALA A 84 -13.09 -2.57 14.14
CA ALA A 84 -13.15 -1.46 13.19
C ALA A 84 -12.09 -1.60 12.10
N LEU A 85 -10.86 -1.99 12.44
CA LEU A 85 -9.80 -2.23 11.45
C LEU A 85 -10.18 -3.37 10.49
N LYS A 86 -10.67 -4.50 11.00
CA LYS A 86 -11.16 -5.63 10.17
C LYS A 86 -12.29 -5.19 9.24
N GLN A 87 -13.25 -4.42 9.76
CA GLN A 87 -14.37 -3.91 8.98
C GLN A 87 -13.88 -2.96 7.88
N HIS A 88 -12.95 -2.08 8.20
CA HIS A 88 -12.34 -1.15 7.26
C HIS A 88 -11.58 -1.87 6.14
N LEU A 89 -10.75 -2.85 6.49
CA LEU A 89 -10.04 -3.69 5.51
C LEU A 89 -11.01 -4.47 4.61
N SER A 90 -12.14 -4.94 5.16
CA SER A 90 -13.22 -5.56 4.39
C SER A 90 -13.90 -4.57 3.43
N GLN A 91 -14.12 -3.32 3.85
CA GLN A 91 -14.64 -2.26 2.98
C GLN A 91 -13.68 -1.93 1.83
N LEU A 92 -12.38 -1.89 2.09
CA LEU A 92 -11.38 -1.73 1.04
C LEU A 92 -11.45 -2.87 0.02
N GLU A 93 -11.54 -4.11 0.50
CA GLU A 93 -11.64 -5.30 -0.34
C GLU A 93 -12.92 -5.32 -1.20
N MET A 94 -14.06 -4.94 -0.62
CA MET A 94 -15.37 -5.09 -1.27
C MET A 94 -15.79 -3.87 -2.11
N MET A 95 -15.31 -2.67 -1.80
CA MET A 95 -15.76 -1.43 -2.47
C MET A 95 -14.63 -0.73 -3.23
N PHE A 96 -13.48 -0.55 -2.59
CA PHE A 96 -12.40 0.24 -3.16
C PHE A 96 -11.66 -0.51 -4.27
N LEU A 97 -11.20 -1.74 -4.00
CA LEU A 97 -10.46 -2.53 -5.00
C LEU A 97 -11.29 -2.80 -6.28
N PRO A 98 -12.57 -3.21 -6.21
CA PRO A 98 -13.38 -3.42 -7.42
C PRO A 98 -13.63 -2.13 -8.21
N SER A 99 -13.76 -0.99 -7.51
CA SER A 99 -13.90 0.34 -8.15
C SER A 99 -12.66 0.72 -8.95
N LEU A 100 -11.46 0.39 -8.45
CA LEU A 100 -10.22 0.59 -9.20
C LEU A 100 -10.14 -0.36 -10.41
N GLU A 101 -10.50 -1.63 -10.20
CA GLU A 101 -10.53 -2.64 -11.26
C GLU A 101 -11.41 -2.23 -12.45
N HIS A 102 -12.66 -1.84 -12.16
CA HIS A 102 -13.60 -1.36 -13.18
C HIS A 102 -13.03 -0.20 -14.00
N LYS A 103 -12.36 0.76 -13.34
CA LYS A 103 -11.83 1.95 -14.01
C LYS A 103 -10.58 1.66 -14.85
N SER A 104 -9.81 0.61 -14.55
CA SER A 104 -8.57 0.30 -15.29
C SER A 104 -8.78 0.01 -16.78
N GLY A 105 -9.94 -0.52 -17.17
CA GLY A 105 -10.28 -0.74 -18.58
C GLY A 105 -10.18 0.54 -19.40
N PHE A 106 -10.78 1.63 -18.91
CA PHE A 106 -10.75 2.93 -19.56
C PHE A 106 -9.34 3.50 -19.65
N PHE A 107 -8.54 3.39 -18.59
CA PHE A 107 -7.15 3.85 -18.59
C PHE A 107 -6.26 2.99 -19.50
N LYS A 108 -6.55 1.70 -19.65
CA LYS A 108 -5.88 0.82 -20.62
C LYS A 108 -6.18 1.25 -22.05
N GLU A 109 -7.45 1.47 -22.38
CA GLU A 109 -7.86 1.91 -23.71
C GLU A 109 -7.34 3.32 -24.06
N ALA A 110 -7.11 4.16 -23.05
CA ALA A 110 -6.47 5.47 -23.20
C ALA A 110 -4.93 5.44 -23.24
N GLY A 111 -4.28 4.28 -23.09
CA GLY A 111 -2.82 4.17 -23.03
C GLY A 111 -2.20 4.75 -21.76
N LEU A 112 -2.98 4.88 -20.69
CA LEU A 112 -2.62 5.47 -19.40
C LEU A 112 -2.50 4.42 -18.27
N LEU A 113 -2.65 3.13 -18.57
CA LEU A 113 -2.69 2.05 -17.56
C LEU A 113 -1.49 2.07 -16.61
N VAL A 114 -0.27 2.28 -17.11
CA VAL A 114 0.94 2.30 -16.27
C VAL A 114 0.89 3.43 -15.24
N MET A 115 0.44 4.61 -15.65
CA MET A 115 0.26 5.74 -14.74
C MET A 115 -0.85 5.46 -13.74
N TYR A 116 -1.99 4.96 -14.22
CA TYR A 116 -3.13 4.62 -13.39
C TYR A 116 -2.77 3.60 -12.30
N SER A 117 -2.13 2.49 -12.68
CA SER A 117 -1.66 1.47 -11.74
C SER A 117 -0.71 2.07 -10.70
N ARG A 118 0.28 2.86 -11.12
CA ARG A 118 1.19 3.53 -10.16
C ARG A 118 0.46 4.44 -9.18
N CYS A 119 -0.55 5.19 -9.62
CA CYS A 119 -1.36 6.02 -8.73
C CYS A 119 -2.19 5.16 -7.77
N CYS A 120 -2.77 4.04 -8.24
CA CYS A 120 -3.46 3.08 -7.37
C CYS A 120 -2.52 2.53 -6.29
N HIS A 121 -1.30 2.17 -6.67
CA HIS A 121 -0.27 1.68 -5.75
C HIS A 121 0.11 2.73 -4.71
N ALA A 122 0.39 3.96 -5.14
CA ALA A 122 0.74 5.05 -4.23
C ALA A 122 -0.40 5.34 -3.25
N CYS A 123 -1.64 5.37 -3.73
CA CYS A 123 -2.83 5.60 -2.91
C CYS A 123 -3.02 4.48 -1.87
N LEU A 124 -2.97 3.21 -2.31
CA LEU A 124 -3.16 2.07 -1.41
C LEU A 124 -2.03 1.96 -0.39
N SER A 125 -0.78 2.09 -0.83
CA SER A 125 0.39 2.05 0.04
C SER A 125 0.35 3.18 1.08
N SER A 126 0.00 4.40 0.67
CA SER A 126 -0.13 5.52 1.59
C SER A 126 -1.22 5.26 2.63
N HIS A 127 -2.37 4.74 2.21
CA HIS A 127 -3.49 4.45 3.13
C HIS A 127 -3.13 3.37 4.14
N LEU A 128 -2.58 2.24 3.70
CA LEU A 128 -2.15 1.15 4.60
C LEU A 128 -1.05 1.62 5.57
N SER A 129 -0.15 2.48 5.11
CA SER A 129 0.83 3.13 5.99
C SER A 129 0.10 3.91 7.08
N THR A 130 -0.88 4.76 6.76
CA THR A 130 -1.61 5.52 7.79
C THR A 130 -2.36 4.66 8.80
N LEU A 131 -2.80 3.45 8.42
CA LEU A 131 -3.41 2.49 9.35
C LEU A 131 -2.40 1.91 10.35
N THR A 132 -1.11 1.96 10.03
CA THR A 132 -0.03 1.39 10.86
C THR A 132 0.94 2.44 11.41
N ASP A 133 0.80 3.71 11.05
CA ASP A 133 1.73 4.79 11.42
C ASP A 133 1.39 5.49 12.75
N ASN A 134 0.54 4.87 13.57
CA ASN A 134 0.23 5.36 14.90
C ASN A 134 1.29 4.88 15.90
N ASP A 135 1.78 5.77 16.77
CA ASP A 135 2.72 5.45 17.84
C ASP A 135 2.21 4.35 18.80
N HIS A 136 0.89 4.14 18.82
CA HIS A 136 0.21 3.14 19.65
C HIS A 136 -0.36 1.95 18.86
N VAL A 137 0.06 1.75 17.60
CA VAL A 137 -0.36 0.57 16.85
C VAL A 137 0.11 -0.71 17.53
N SER A 138 -0.78 -1.68 17.68
CA SER A 138 -0.44 -2.96 18.29
C SER A 138 0.10 -3.97 17.27
N PHE A 139 0.82 -4.98 17.75
CA PHE A 139 1.24 -6.12 16.95
C PHE A 139 0.06 -6.76 16.21
N SER A 140 -1.07 -6.95 16.90
CA SER A 140 -2.25 -7.58 16.31
C SER A 140 -2.86 -6.74 15.19
N GLN A 141 -2.89 -5.41 15.33
CA GLN A 141 -3.35 -4.50 14.28
C GLN A 141 -2.44 -4.55 13.05
N CYS A 142 -1.12 -4.45 13.25
CA CYS A 142 -0.16 -4.60 12.14
C CYS A 142 -0.25 -5.97 11.46
N LEU A 143 -0.45 -7.03 12.25
CA LEU A 143 -0.60 -8.39 11.75
C LEU A 143 -1.85 -8.55 10.87
N LEU A 144 -2.96 -7.90 11.22
CA LEU A 144 -4.18 -7.88 10.41
C LEU A 144 -3.98 -7.18 9.07
N VAL A 145 -3.28 -6.04 9.06
CA VAL A 145 -2.95 -5.33 7.81
C VAL A 145 -2.03 -6.19 6.94
N TYR A 146 -1.03 -6.84 7.53
CA TYR A 146 -0.13 -7.75 6.83
C TYR A 146 -0.87 -8.96 6.23
N GLU A 147 -1.74 -9.60 7.02
CA GLU A 147 -2.57 -10.72 6.57
C GLU A 147 -3.46 -10.31 5.39
N TRP A 148 -4.09 -9.14 5.47
CA TRP A 148 -4.91 -8.60 4.40
C TRP A 148 -4.09 -8.36 3.13
N CYS A 149 -2.90 -7.76 3.23
CA CYS A 149 -2.02 -7.56 2.08
C CYS A 149 -1.65 -8.89 1.40
N LEU A 150 -1.31 -9.91 2.19
CA LEU A 150 -1.05 -11.25 1.68
C LEU A 150 -2.28 -11.88 1.03
N LYS A 151 -3.46 -11.69 1.61
CA LYS A 151 -4.73 -12.19 1.06
C LYS A 151 -4.99 -11.56 -0.30
N VAL A 152 -4.86 -10.24 -0.43
CA VAL A 152 -5.03 -9.50 -1.69
C VAL A 152 -4.00 -9.94 -2.74
N TYR A 153 -2.74 -10.13 -2.36
CA TYR A 153 -1.71 -10.65 -3.26
C TYR A 153 -2.02 -12.07 -3.74
N LYS A 154 -2.44 -12.95 -2.83
CA LYS A 154 -2.81 -14.34 -3.17
C LYS A 154 -4.10 -14.40 -4.00
N SER A 155 -5.08 -13.56 -3.75
CA SER A 155 -6.35 -13.53 -4.50
C SER A 155 -6.16 -12.99 -5.91
N GLY A 156 -5.34 -11.94 -6.08
CA GLY A 156 -4.89 -11.46 -7.39
C GLY A 156 -4.15 -12.52 -8.21
N ASN A 157 -3.58 -13.53 -7.54
CA ASN A 157 -2.91 -14.67 -8.15
C ASN A 157 -3.81 -15.93 -8.27
N ARG A 158 -4.97 -15.99 -7.59
CA ARG A 158 -5.87 -17.16 -7.51
C ARG A 158 -7.10 -17.09 -8.41
N THR A 159 -7.41 -15.97 -9.03
CA THR A 159 -8.39 -15.91 -10.14
C THR A 159 -7.97 -16.74 -11.38
N LEU A 160 -6.86 -17.48 -11.31
CA LEU A 160 -6.24 -18.28 -12.38
C LEU A 160 -6.23 -19.82 -12.17
N LEU A 161 -6.99 -20.40 -11.23
CA LEU A 161 -7.13 -21.86 -11.12
C LEU A 161 -8.55 -22.40 -11.43
N GLY A 162 -9.39 -21.61 -12.09
CA GLY A 162 -10.59 -22.07 -12.82
C GLY A 162 -10.30 -22.15 -14.33
N PRO A 163 -11.00 -23.00 -15.10
CA PRO A 163 -10.57 -23.42 -16.43
C PRO A 163 -10.41 -22.23 -17.38
N ARG A 164 -9.20 -22.12 -17.92
CA ARG A 164 -8.71 -21.32 -19.06
C ARG A 164 -9.84 -20.82 -19.99
N GLN A 165 -10.41 -19.67 -19.68
CA GLN A 165 -11.19 -18.89 -20.65
C GLN A 165 -10.71 -17.44 -20.65
N THR A 166 -10.04 -17.09 -21.75
CA THR A 166 -9.66 -15.76 -22.26
C THR A 166 -8.59 -14.95 -21.48
N PRO A 167 -7.55 -14.42 -22.16
CA PRO A 167 -6.36 -13.83 -21.54
C PRO A 167 -6.44 -12.31 -21.36
N HIS A 168 -7.60 -11.75 -21.01
CA HIS A 168 -7.72 -10.29 -20.86
C HIS A 168 -8.64 -9.93 -19.70
N HIS A 169 -8.18 -8.96 -18.90
CA HIS A 169 -8.89 -8.26 -17.83
C HIS A 169 -8.78 -8.89 -16.43
N SER A 170 -7.64 -8.64 -15.79
CA SER A 170 -7.65 -8.32 -14.37
C SER A 170 -6.66 -7.17 -14.16
N LEU A 171 -7.02 -6.26 -13.26
CA LEU A 171 -6.08 -5.26 -12.78
C LEU A 171 -5.10 -6.03 -11.90
N SER A 172 -4.11 -6.70 -12.51
CA SER A 172 -2.94 -7.13 -11.75
C SER A 172 -2.27 -5.84 -11.32
N LEU A 173 -2.66 -5.33 -10.15
CA LEU A 173 -1.76 -4.52 -9.33
C LEU A 173 -0.42 -5.22 -9.48
N ASP A 174 0.57 -4.52 -10.05
CA ASP A 174 1.83 -5.14 -10.44
C ASP A 174 2.30 -5.99 -9.25
N ALA A 175 2.52 -7.29 -9.49
CA ALA A 175 2.89 -8.22 -8.45
C ALA A 175 4.09 -7.68 -7.66
N GLN A 176 4.98 -6.93 -8.33
CA GLN A 176 6.11 -6.23 -7.72
C GLN A 176 5.68 -5.16 -6.71
N CYS A 177 4.65 -4.37 -7.03
CA CYS A 177 4.15 -3.33 -6.13
C CYS A 177 3.39 -3.92 -4.93
N LEU A 178 2.64 -5.00 -5.09
CA LEU A 178 2.00 -5.69 -3.96
C LEU A 178 3.06 -6.33 -3.06
N VAL A 179 4.09 -6.94 -3.63
CA VAL A 179 5.25 -7.45 -2.88
C VAL A 179 5.90 -6.32 -2.09
N TRP A 180 6.09 -5.14 -2.69
CA TRP A 180 6.63 -3.98 -1.99
C TRP A 180 5.77 -3.55 -0.80
N ILE A 181 4.45 -3.46 -0.97
CA ILE A 181 3.50 -3.13 0.12
C ILE A 181 3.60 -4.18 1.24
N ILE A 182 3.63 -5.46 0.90
CA ILE A 182 3.77 -6.57 1.86
C ILE A 182 5.07 -6.42 2.65
N LEU A 183 6.20 -6.21 1.97
CA LEU A 183 7.51 -6.04 2.61
C LEU A 183 7.53 -4.84 3.56
N LYS A 184 6.96 -3.70 3.15
CA LYS A 184 6.87 -2.50 4.02
C LYS A 184 5.97 -2.70 5.23
N THR A 185 4.86 -3.41 5.04
CA THR A 185 3.97 -3.75 6.16
C THR A 185 4.64 -4.73 7.11
N GLU A 186 5.42 -5.69 6.59
CA GLU A 186 6.19 -6.63 7.39
C GLU A 186 7.31 -5.94 8.19
N GLU A 187 8.08 -5.04 7.57
CA GLU A 187 9.08 -4.22 8.26
C GLU A 187 8.45 -3.49 9.46
N LYS A 188 7.26 -2.89 9.29
CA LYS A 188 6.55 -2.22 10.37
C LYS A 188 6.07 -3.20 11.45
N LEU A 189 5.53 -4.36 11.07
CA LEU A 189 5.12 -5.42 12.00
C LEU A 189 6.29 -5.90 12.87
N LEU A 190 7.47 -6.09 12.28
CA LEU A 190 8.68 -6.48 13.01
C LEU A 190 9.14 -5.37 13.97
N ALA A 191 9.10 -4.10 13.56
CA ALA A 191 9.43 -2.98 14.44
C ALA A 191 8.46 -2.87 15.64
N VAL A 192 7.16 -3.09 15.43
CA VAL A 192 6.15 -3.10 16.50
C VAL A 192 6.35 -4.30 17.43
N THR A 193 6.70 -5.47 16.88
CA THR A 193 7.07 -6.66 17.65
C THR A 193 8.22 -6.34 18.60
N GLN A 194 9.30 -5.76 18.07
CA GLN A 194 10.47 -5.37 18.86
C GLN A 194 10.09 -4.43 19.99
N LYS A 195 9.33 -3.36 19.67
CA LYS A 195 8.88 -2.37 20.66
C LYS A 195 8.08 -3.01 21.80
N GLU A 196 7.05 -3.81 21.47
CA GLU A 196 6.19 -4.41 22.48
C GLU A 196 6.92 -5.44 23.36
N VAL A 197 7.85 -6.21 22.77
CA VAL A 197 8.70 -7.13 23.54
C VAL A 197 9.61 -6.37 24.49
N GLY A 198 10.26 -5.30 24.02
CA GLY A 198 11.10 -4.44 24.85
C GLY A 198 10.33 -3.78 26.00
N GLU A 199 9.09 -3.36 25.75
CA GLU A 199 8.19 -2.83 26.79
C GLU A 199 7.81 -3.91 27.82
N ALA A 200 7.46 -5.12 27.39
CA ALA A 200 7.14 -6.24 28.27
C ALA A 200 8.35 -6.67 29.14
N LEU A 201 9.56 -6.67 28.57
CA LEU A 201 10.80 -6.93 29.30
C LEU A 201 11.04 -5.85 30.35
N LYS A 202 10.99 -4.57 29.97
CA LYS A 202 11.15 -3.45 30.92
C LYS A 202 10.15 -3.53 32.07
N GLU A 203 8.89 -3.87 31.80
CA GLU A 203 7.88 -4.02 32.84
C GLU A 203 8.13 -5.22 33.77
N ALA A 204 8.59 -6.35 33.23
CA ALA A 204 8.89 -7.54 34.05
C ALA A 204 10.05 -7.30 35.03
N PHE A 205 11.02 -6.47 34.65
CA PHE A 205 12.22 -6.17 35.45
C PHE A 205 12.17 -4.80 36.16
N ASP A 206 11.06 -4.06 36.08
CA ASP A 206 10.90 -2.79 36.79
C ASP A 206 10.71 -3.03 38.30
N ILE A 207 11.76 -2.74 39.07
CA ILE A 207 11.81 -2.89 40.54
C ILE A 207 10.76 -2.01 41.25
N ARG A 208 10.27 -0.94 40.62
CA ARG A 208 9.26 -0.04 41.21
C ARG A 208 7.83 -0.52 41.02
N LYS A 209 7.59 -1.43 40.08
CA LYS A 209 6.30 -2.10 39.86
C LYS A 209 6.32 -3.48 40.50
N ASN A 210 5.14 -4.06 40.75
CA ASN A 210 5.07 -5.47 41.15
C ASN A 210 5.63 -6.27 39.97
N PRO A 211 6.74 -7.03 40.13
CA PRO A 211 7.42 -7.64 39.00
C PRO A 211 6.44 -8.54 38.25
N CYS A 212 6.26 -8.26 36.96
CA CYS A 212 5.53 -9.17 36.10
C CYS A 212 6.35 -10.47 36.02
N SER A 213 5.75 -11.61 36.34
CA SER A 213 6.48 -12.88 36.40
C SER A 213 7.16 -13.17 35.07
N SER A 214 8.34 -13.82 35.08
CA SER A 214 9.03 -14.29 33.86
C SER A 214 8.12 -15.10 32.92
N ALA A 215 7.07 -15.72 33.44
CA ALA A 215 6.03 -16.39 32.67
C ALA A 215 5.21 -15.45 31.76
N ALA A 216 5.00 -14.19 32.15
CA ALA A 216 4.28 -13.20 31.34
C ALA A 216 5.07 -12.80 30.10
N VAL A 217 6.39 -12.63 30.21
CA VAL A 217 7.27 -12.38 29.06
C VAL A 217 7.24 -13.58 28.10
N ILE A 218 7.40 -14.79 28.63
CA ILE A 218 7.33 -16.02 27.83
C ILE A 218 5.99 -16.12 27.09
N GLN A 219 4.89 -15.78 27.76
CA GLN A 219 3.55 -15.78 27.18
C GLN A 219 3.45 -14.79 26.00
N VAL A 220 3.93 -13.55 26.17
CA VAL A 220 3.93 -12.52 25.11
C VAL A 220 4.71 -13.00 23.88
N LEU A 221 5.90 -13.60 24.09
CA LEU A 221 6.71 -14.13 22.99
C LEU A 221 6.00 -15.27 22.25
N MET A 222 5.40 -16.19 23.01
CA MET A 222 4.69 -17.35 22.47
C MET A 222 3.45 -16.92 21.66
N GLU A 223 2.64 -16.01 22.19
CA GLU A 223 1.44 -15.51 21.53
C GLU A 223 1.76 -14.85 20.18
N LYS A 224 2.83 -14.06 20.10
CA LYS A 224 3.26 -13.43 18.85
C LYS A 224 3.74 -14.45 17.82
N ALA A 225 4.56 -15.41 18.25
CA ALA A 225 5.05 -16.47 17.37
C ALA A 225 3.90 -17.34 16.84
N GLU A 226 2.94 -17.72 17.70
CA GLU A 226 1.76 -18.49 17.31
C GLU A 226 0.86 -17.70 16.35
N ALA A 227 0.63 -16.42 16.62
CA ALA A 227 -0.16 -15.56 15.74
C ALA A 227 0.49 -15.42 14.36
N ALA A 228 1.81 -15.24 14.30
CA ALA A 228 2.57 -15.20 13.06
C ALA A 228 2.54 -16.54 12.30
N GLN A 229 2.63 -17.65 13.03
CA GLN A 229 2.58 -19.01 12.47
C GLN A 229 1.27 -19.29 11.73
N ARG A 230 0.14 -18.79 12.24
CA ARG A 230 -1.17 -18.95 11.59
C ARG A 230 -1.20 -18.34 10.18
N ILE A 231 -0.35 -17.36 9.89
CA ILE A 231 -0.22 -16.72 8.58
C ILE A 231 0.78 -17.46 7.71
N SER A 232 2.01 -17.66 8.20
CA SER A 232 3.06 -18.39 7.50
C SER A 232 4.23 -18.78 8.39
N GLU A 233 4.92 -19.85 8.02
CA GLU A 233 6.14 -20.31 8.67
C GLU A 233 7.27 -19.27 8.59
N SER A 234 7.47 -18.67 7.41
CA SER A 234 8.49 -17.63 7.21
C SER A 234 8.27 -16.40 8.11
N LEU A 235 7.03 -15.97 8.31
CA LEU A 235 6.73 -14.87 9.24
C LEU A 235 7.01 -15.28 10.69
N ARG A 236 6.68 -16.52 11.08
CA ARG A 236 6.98 -17.04 12.43
C ARG A 236 8.47 -16.97 12.72
N GLU A 237 9.31 -17.42 11.79
CA GLU A 237 10.77 -17.38 11.94
C GLU A 237 11.27 -15.94 12.12
N ARG A 238 10.79 -14.99 11.33
CA ARG A 238 11.20 -13.57 11.40
C ARG A 238 10.74 -12.89 12.68
N VAL A 239 9.48 -13.10 13.10
CA VAL A 239 8.96 -12.59 14.38
C VAL A 239 9.73 -13.20 15.55
N GLY A 240 9.99 -14.50 15.50
CA GLY A 240 10.80 -15.21 16.51
C GLY A 240 12.22 -14.69 16.61
N ALA A 241 12.88 -14.40 15.48
CA ALA A 241 14.21 -13.81 15.46
C ALA A 241 14.23 -12.44 16.16
N VAL A 242 13.32 -11.53 15.81
CA VAL A 242 13.22 -10.20 16.43
C VAL A 242 12.95 -10.29 17.93
N CYS A 243 12.07 -11.19 18.34
CA CYS A 243 11.79 -11.49 19.74
C CYS A 243 13.06 -11.89 20.51
N LEU A 244 13.85 -12.82 19.95
CA LEU A 244 15.08 -13.30 20.57
C LEU A 244 16.18 -12.23 20.59
N GLU A 245 16.33 -11.47 19.51
CA GLU A 245 17.28 -10.36 19.42
C GLU A 245 17.01 -9.29 20.47
N GLU A 246 15.74 -8.90 20.66
CA GLU A 246 15.38 -7.92 21.68
C GLU A 246 15.61 -8.47 23.10
N CYS A 247 15.30 -9.75 23.36
CA CYS A 247 15.61 -10.39 24.63
C CYS A 247 17.12 -10.43 24.91
N LEU A 248 17.95 -10.74 23.92
CA LEU A 248 19.41 -10.74 24.06
C LEU A 248 19.92 -9.33 24.32
N SER A 249 19.48 -8.34 23.54
CA SER A 249 19.87 -6.95 23.71
C SER A 249 19.46 -6.37 25.07
N PHE A 250 18.40 -6.89 25.70
CA PHE A 250 17.97 -6.46 27.03
C PHE A 250 18.85 -7.05 28.15
N LEU A 251 19.48 -8.21 27.93
CA LEU A 251 20.32 -8.88 28.92
C LEU A 251 21.77 -8.37 28.92
N GLU A 252 22.19 -7.72 27.84
CA GLU A 252 23.50 -7.05 27.70
C GLU A 252 23.54 -5.69 28.44
#